data_AF-A0A6J4SUV5-F1
#
_entry.id   AF-A0A6J4SUV5-F1
#
_cell.length_a   1.000
_cell.length_b   1.000
_cell.length_c   1.000
_cell.angle_alpha   90.00
_cell.angle_beta   90.00
_cell.angle_gamma   90.00
#
_symmetry.space_group_name_H-M   'P 1'
#
loop_
_entity.id
_entity.type
_entity.pdbx_description
1 polymer ?
#
loop_
_entity_poly.entity_id
_entity_poly.type
_entity_poly.pdbx_seq_one_letter_code
_entity_poly.pdbx_strand_id
1 'polypeptide(L)'
;MRLTTTLVAAALLFPAAASADGGVAALVKDCQDEKIDGTYTAQEYRDALRRLPTDVDEYTGCRETLRAAQLRAAASPRSAPAGGSSAGAGVRAGDGS
;
A
#
# COMPACT_ATOMS: atom_id res chain seq x y z
N MET A 1 -1.70 -48.54 8.40
CA MET A 1 -3.12 -48.14 8.57
C MET A 1 -3.17 -46.64 8.72
N ARG A 2 -3.85 -45.97 7.78
CA ARG A 2 -4.11 -44.52 7.78
C ARG A 2 -5.40 -44.26 8.57
N LEU A 3 -5.38 -43.35 9.53
CA LEU A 3 -6.56 -42.75 10.17
C LEU A 3 -6.29 -41.24 10.37
N THR A 4 -6.68 -40.42 9.41
CA THR A 4 -7.78 -39.43 9.51
C THR A 4 -7.54 -38.28 10.50
N THR A 5 -7.03 -37.17 9.98
CA THR A 5 -7.25 -35.84 10.55
C THR A 5 -7.98 -35.01 9.52
N THR A 6 -9.30 -34.97 9.66
CA THR A 6 -10.19 -33.96 9.09
C THR A 6 -9.75 -32.59 9.61
N LEU A 7 -9.02 -31.82 8.82
CA LEU A 7 -8.81 -30.40 9.10
C LEU A 7 -9.67 -29.58 8.13
N VAL A 8 -10.89 -29.32 8.62
CA VAL A 8 -11.78 -28.19 8.34
C VAL A 8 -11.35 -27.31 7.15
N ALA A 9 -12.06 -27.48 6.04
CA ALA A 9 -12.16 -26.46 5.00
C ALA A 9 -13.00 -25.30 5.56
N ALA A 10 -12.38 -24.40 6.32
CA ALA A 10 -12.96 -23.11 6.64
C ALA A 10 -12.87 -22.26 5.37
N ALA A 11 -13.98 -22.24 4.63
CA ALA A 11 -14.24 -21.20 3.65
C ALA A 11 -14.28 -19.86 4.39
N LEU A 12 -13.11 -19.24 4.53
CA LEU A 12 -13.00 -17.86 4.94
C LEU A 12 -13.51 -17.03 3.77
N LEU A 13 -14.81 -16.75 3.81
CA LEU A 13 -15.43 -15.68 3.06
C LEU A 13 -14.81 -14.37 3.58
N PHE A 14 -13.59 -14.07 3.14
CA PHE A 14 -12.97 -12.79 3.45
C PHE A 14 -13.81 -11.72 2.77
N PRO A 15 -14.31 -10.72 3.53
CA PRO A 15 -14.88 -9.55 2.89
C PRO A 15 -13.79 -8.99 1.99
N ALA A 16 -14.08 -8.85 0.70
CA ALA A 16 -13.30 -8.03 -0.19
C ALA A 16 -13.44 -6.58 0.29
N ALA A 17 -12.72 -6.26 1.36
CA ALA A 17 -12.47 -4.93 1.83
C ALA A 17 -11.63 -4.30 0.71
N ALA A 18 -12.30 -3.71 -0.27
CA ALA A 18 -11.74 -2.69 -1.13
C ALA A 18 -11.40 -1.51 -0.22
N SER A 19 -10.34 -1.70 0.52
CA SER A 19 -9.78 -0.86 1.56
C SER A 19 -8.32 -0.72 1.18
N ALA A 20 -7.68 0.38 1.59
CA ALA A 20 -6.27 0.64 1.34
C ALA A 20 -5.32 -0.55 1.67
N ASP A 21 -5.80 -1.55 2.43
CA ASP A 21 -5.21 -2.87 2.61
C ASP A 21 -4.79 -3.60 1.33
N GLY A 22 -5.58 -3.52 0.25
CA GLY A 22 -5.31 -4.23 -0.99
C GLY A 22 -4.02 -3.77 -1.68
N GLY A 23 -3.77 -2.45 -1.68
CA GLY A 23 -2.54 -1.90 -2.23
C GLY A 23 -1.32 -2.17 -1.35
N VAL A 24 -1.49 -2.20 -0.02
CA VAL A 24 -0.42 -2.55 0.92
C VAL A 24 -0.01 -4.02 0.76
N ALA A 25 -0.97 -4.94 0.70
CA ALA A 25 -0.69 -6.36 0.49
C ALA A 25 -0.04 -6.63 -0.87
N ALA A 26 -0.52 -5.96 -1.93
CA ALA A 26 0.10 -6.04 -3.25
C ALA A 26 1.54 -5.48 -3.23
N LEU A 27 1.78 -4.34 -2.60
CA LEU A 27 3.09 -3.74 -2.48
C LEU A 27 4.10 -4.63 -1.74
N VAL A 28 3.67 -5.27 -0.64
CA VAL A 28 4.52 -6.24 0.09
C VAL A 28 4.79 -7.49 -0.74
N LYS A 29 3.84 -7.90 -1.59
CA LYS A 29 4.03 -9.02 -2.50
C LYS A 29 4.99 -8.69 -3.65
N ASP A 30 4.79 -7.56 -4.31
CA ASP A 30 5.70 -7.01 -5.34
C ASP A 30 7.14 -6.94 -4.82
N CYS A 31 7.31 -6.51 -3.57
CA CYS A 31 8.61 -6.46 -2.93
C CYS A 31 9.25 -7.84 -2.69
N GLN A 32 8.46 -8.88 -2.43
CA GLN A 32 8.95 -10.26 -2.35
C GLN A 32 9.36 -10.81 -3.71
N ASP A 33 8.67 -10.38 -4.77
CA ASP A 33 8.98 -10.69 -6.17
C ASP A 33 10.13 -9.78 -6.72
N GLU A 34 10.88 -9.09 -5.84
CA GLU A 34 12.01 -8.18 -6.12
C GLU A 34 11.70 -6.97 -7.01
N LYS A 35 10.43 -6.76 -7.35
CA LYS A 35 10.02 -5.76 -8.35
C LYS A 35 8.73 -5.06 -7.95
N ILE A 36 8.84 -3.76 -7.69
CA ILE A 36 7.69 -2.89 -7.40
C ILE A 36 7.19 -2.30 -8.71
N ASP A 37 6.16 -2.93 -9.28
CA ASP A 37 5.57 -2.57 -10.56
C ASP A 37 4.26 -1.78 -10.41
N GLY A 38 3.61 -1.86 -9.25
CA GLY A 38 2.38 -1.14 -8.98
C GLY A 38 2.56 0.37 -8.78
N THR A 39 1.45 1.10 -8.94
CA THR A 39 1.37 2.52 -8.56
C THR A 39 0.82 2.62 -7.15
N TYR A 40 1.67 3.02 -6.22
CA TYR A 40 1.32 3.13 -4.80
C TYR A 40 1.47 4.56 -4.31
N THR A 41 0.58 4.96 -3.42
CA THR A 41 0.61 6.24 -2.73
C THR A 41 1.65 6.24 -1.61
N ALA A 42 2.09 7.44 -1.20
CA ALA A 42 2.99 7.60 -0.07
C ALA A 42 2.41 7.02 1.24
N GLN A 43 1.08 6.92 1.38
CA GLN A 43 0.42 6.30 2.54
C GLN A 43 0.63 4.79 2.54
N GLU A 44 0.40 4.13 1.39
CA GLU A 44 0.56 2.69 1.24
C GLU A 44 1.99 2.23 1.50
N TYR A 45 3.00 2.99 1.05
CA TYR A 45 4.40 2.72 1.41
C TYR A 45 4.65 2.74 2.93
N ARG A 46 4.07 3.73 3.64
CA ARG A 46 4.22 3.79 5.10
C ARG A 46 3.49 2.66 5.80
N ASP A 47 2.34 2.26 5.29
CA ASP A 47 1.55 1.17 5.86
C ASP A 47 2.24 -0.17 5.62
N ALA A 48 2.80 -0.39 4.43
CA ALA A 48 3.62 -1.56 4.10
C ALA A 48 4.84 -1.68 5.00
N LEU A 49 5.56 -0.58 5.25
CA LEU A 49 6.70 -0.57 6.18
C LEU A 49 6.31 -0.93 7.62
N ARG A 50 5.11 -0.57 8.07
CA ARG A 50 4.63 -0.89 9.43
C ARG A 50 4.10 -2.31 9.54
N ARG A 51 3.59 -2.88 8.45
CA ARG A 51 2.96 -4.20 8.40
C ARG A 51 3.84 -5.26 7.73
N LEU A 52 5.11 -4.94 7.51
CA LEU A 52 6.04 -5.84 6.85
C LEU A 52 6.22 -7.12 7.69
N PRO A 53 5.97 -8.32 7.13
CA PRO A 53 6.24 -9.56 7.84
C PRO A 53 7.74 -9.68 8.16
N THR A 54 8.07 -10.11 9.38
CA THR A 54 9.46 -10.27 9.82
C THR A 54 10.25 -11.20 8.91
N ASP A 55 9.66 -12.30 8.43
CA ASP A 55 10.32 -13.22 7.50
C ASP A 55 10.74 -12.51 6.20
N VAL A 56 9.91 -11.58 5.70
CA VAL A 56 10.20 -10.84 4.47
C VAL A 56 11.28 -9.76 4.70
N ASP A 57 11.33 -9.15 5.89
CA ASP A 57 12.41 -8.22 6.28
C ASP A 57 13.76 -8.95 6.36
N GLU A 58 13.79 -10.07 7.09
CA GLU A 58 15.00 -10.84 7.39
C GLU A 58 15.56 -11.61 6.19
N TYR A 59 14.70 -12.15 5.30
CA TYR A 59 15.14 -13.04 4.23
C TYR A 59 15.14 -12.40 2.84
N THR A 60 14.57 -11.20 2.66
CA THR A 60 14.45 -10.55 1.34
C THR A 60 15.03 -9.14 1.31
N GLY A 61 15.29 -8.52 2.47
CA GLY A 61 15.72 -7.12 2.53
C GLY A 61 14.62 -6.13 2.13
N CYS A 62 13.37 -6.56 2.01
CA CYS A 62 12.28 -5.79 1.42
C CYS A 62 12.08 -4.39 2.04
N ARG A 63 12.43 -4.21 3.32
CA ARG A 63 12.33 -2.93 4.01
C ARG A 63 13.13 -1.82 3.36
N GLU A 64 14.34 -2.10 2.89
CA GLU A 64 15.18 -1.10 2.22
C GLU A 64 14.63 -0.73 0.83
N THR A 65 14.18 -1.73 0.07
CA THR A 65 13.54 -1.59 -1.24
C THR A 65 12.29 -0.72 -1.16
N LEU A 66 11.43 -0.95 -0.17
CA LEU A 66 10.23 -0.14 0.07
C LEU A 66 10.57 1.31 0.41
N ARG A 67 11.57 1.56 1.25
CA ARG A 67 12.02 2.94 1.56
C ARG A 67 12.57 3.64 0.32
N ALA A 68 13.42 2.96 -0.44
CA ALA A 68 13.97 3.51 -1.68
C ALA A 68 12.86 3.83 -2.70
N ALA A 69 11.90 2.92 -2.87
CA ALA A 69 10.74 3.12 -3.74
C ALA A 69 9.86 4.28 -3.29
N GLN A 70 9.61 4.41 -1.99
CA GLN A 70 8.85 5.53 -1.42
C GLN A 70 9.51 6.88 -1.74
N LEU A 71 10.84 6.98 -1.61
CA LEU A 71 11.58 8.21 -1.92
C LEU A 71 11.50 8.56 -3.41
N ARG A 72 11.62 7.56 -4.30
CA ARG A 72 11.47 7.76 -5.75
C ARG A 72 10.05 8.19 -6.13
N ALA A 73 9.04 7.61 -5.48
CA ALA A 73 7.64 7.97 -5.68
C ALA A 73 7.35 9.40 -5.19
N ALA A 74 7.94 9.82 -4.06
CA ALA A 74 7.80 11.17 -3.53
C ALA A 74 8.51 12.23 -4.39
N ALA A 75 9.63 11.88 -5.03
CA ALA A 75 10.34 12.75 -5.97
C ALA A 75 9.60 12.89 -7.32
N SER A 76 8.64 12.01 -7.62
CA SER A 76 7.82 12.09 -8.82
C SER A 76 6.61 13.00 -8.58
N PRO A 77 6.45 14.12 -9.31
CA PRO A 77 5.33 15.05 -9.12
C PRO A 77 3.95 14.49 -9.56
N ARG A 78 3.85 13.18 -9.83
CA ARG A 78 2.68 12.54 -10.46
C ARG A 78 1.78 11.75 -9.51
N SER A 79 2.08 11.73 -8.21
CA SER A 79 1.35 10.92 -7.23
C SER A 79 0.87 11.74 -6.03
N ALA A 80 0.04 12.76 -6.29
CA ALA A 80 -0.85 13.29 -5.27
C ALA A 80 -2.04 12.33 -5.08
N PRO A 81 -2.40 11.91 -3.86
CA PRO A 81 -3.55 11.05 -3.65
C PRO A 81 -4.86 11.81 -3.95
N ALA A 82 -5.75 11.17 -4.69
CA ALA A 82 -7.16 11.52 -4.73
C ALA A 82 -7.78 11.19 -3.37
N GLY A 83 -8.32 12.19 -2.67
CA GLY A 83 -9.08 11.97 -1.43
C GLY A 83 -9.33 13.24 -0.63
N GLY A 84 -10.37 14.01 -1.01
CA GLY A 84 -10.97 15.03 -0.15
C GLY A 84 -11.58 16.22 -0.91
N SER A 85 -12.79 16.05 -1.45
CA SER A 85 -13.62 17.18 -1.85
C SER A 85 -13.99 18.03 -0.63
N SER A 86 -13.53 19.27 -0.60
CA SER A 86 -14.33 20.38 -0.08
C SER A 86 -14.01 21.60 -0.93
N ALA A 87 -14.92 21.89 -1.85
CA ALA A 87 -15.06 23.18 -2.48
C ALA A 87 -15.20 24.25 -1.39
N GLY A 88 -14.11 24.95 -1.11
CA GLY A 88 -14.10 26.19 -0.36
C GLY A 88 -13.94 27.34 -1.34
N ALA A 89 -15.07 27.86 -1.83
CA ALA A 89 -15.11 29.13 -2.52
C ALA A 89 -14.62 30.25 -1.58
N GLY A 90 -13.64 31.03 -2.02
CA GLY A 90 -13.17 32.25 -1.35
C GLY A 90 -11.84 32.66 -1.96
N VAL A 91 -11.65 33.81 -2.60
CA VAL A 91 -12.44 35.03 -2.70
C VAL A 91 -12.18 35.67 -4.06
N ARG A 92 -13.19 36.40 -4.52
CA ARG A 92 -13.14 37.31 -5.65
C ARG A 92 -12.24 38.52 -5.33
N ALA A 93 -11.66 39.06 -6.39
CA ALA A 93 -11.40 40.48 -6.66
C ALA A 93 -10.42 41.25 -5.75
N GLY A 94 -9.42 41.83 -6.41
CA GLY A 94 -8.55 42.88 -5.89
C GLY A 94 -7.79 43.56 -7.02
N ASP A 95 -8.51 44.02 -8.04
CA ASP A 95 -8.05 45.03 -9.00
C ASP A 95 -8.50 46.39 -8.45
N GLY A 96 -7.58 47.33 -8.23
CA GLY A 96 -7.96 48.65 -7.70
C GLY A 96 -6.80 49.54 -7.26
N SER A 97 -6.30 50.31 -8.25
CA SER A 97 -5.63 51.63 -8.17
C SER A 97 -4.21 51.73 -7.60
#